data_AF-A0A3N7FE04-F1
#
_entry.id   AF-A0A3N7FE04-F1
#
_cell.length_a   1.000
_cell.length_b   1.000
_cell.length_c   1.000
_cell.angle_alpha   90.00
_cell.angle_beta   90.00
_cell.angle_gamma   90.00
#
_symmetry.space_group_name_H-M   'P 1'
#
loop_
_entity.id
_entity.type
_entity.pdbx_description
1 polymer ?
#
loop_
_entity_poly.entity_id
_entity_poly.type
_entity_poly.pdbx_seq_one_letter_code
_entity_poly.pdbx_strand_id
1 'polypeptide(L)'
;MSTEIWDSLERVLEQGSSALSEPSMFGCYLVMDPNIPTSVNSALRYWGCTLQAGVQVSGATGICSSHLNEESLEGAKKNFSPLPFALIPHLSIGYPPERNSIMLNAVRQDAKTLFSVPASHINIMAPPVKFDTAKKSITLFIPGFDKSEIKLYQVCPIPSIFPNVFIIFLKLSEFDLLV
;
A
#
# COMPACT_ATOMS: atom_id res chain seq x y z
N MET A 1 15.52 33.28 -15.19
CA MET A 1 14.38 33.50 -14.29
C MET A 1 13.27 32.46 -14.42
N SER A 2 12.58 32.26 -15.56
CA SER A 2 11.51 31.25 -15.61
C SER A 2 12.02 29.81 -15.50
N THR A 3 13.15 29.51 -16.15
CA THR A 3 13.78 28.17 -16.14
C THR A 3 14.24 27.75 -14.74
N GLU A 4 14.86 28.66 -13.99
CA GLU A 4 15.35 28.40 -12.62
C GLU A 4 14.20 28.05 -11.65
N ILE A 5 13.02 28.63 -11.84
CA ILE A 5 11.82 28.31 -11.04
C ILE A 5 11.31 26.90 -11.39
N TRP A 6 11.29 26.54 -12.67
CA TRP A 6 10.90 25.20 -13.12
C TRP A 6 11.88 24.13 -12.62
N ASP A 7 13.19 24.39 -12.74
CA ASP A 7 14.24 23.48 -12.25
C ASP A 7 14.13 23.30 -10.73
N SER A 8 13.85 24.37 -9.99
CA SER A 8 13.64 24.28 -8.55
C SER A 8 12.38 23.51 -8.18
N LEU A 9 11.29 23.67 -8.93
CA LEU A 9 10.04 22.94 -8.70
C LEU A 9 10.23 21.44 -8.97
N GLU A 10 10.84 21.10 -10.09
CA GLU A 10 11.13 19.70 -10.45
C GLU A 10 11.99 19.03 -9.39
N ARG A 11 13.04 19.71 -8.91
CA ARG A 11 13.87 19.19 -7.82
C ARG A 11 13.08 18.91 -6.54
N VAL A 12 12.17 19.81 -6.14
CA VAL A 12 11.36 19.63 -4.93
C VAL A 12 10.37 18.47 -5.10
N LEU A 13 9.75 18.34 -6.28
CA LEU A 13 8.84 17.23 -6.58
C LEU A 13 9.57 15.89 -6.62
N GLU A 14 10.75 15.84 -7.23
CA GLU A 14 11.57 14.63 -7.30
C GLU A 14 12.04 14.19 -5.91
N GLN A 15 12.45 15.13 -5.06
CA GLN A 15 12.81 14.85 -3.67
C GLN A 15 11.62 14.33 -2.86
N GLY A 16 10.45 14.95 -2.99
CA GLY A 16 9.23 14.50 -2.32
C GLY A 16 8.79 13.11 -2.78
N SER A 17 8.79 12.87 -4.09
CA SER A 17 8.49 11.57 -4.71
C SER A 17 9.44 10.49 -4.20
N SER A 18 10.75 10.75 -4.24
CA SER A 18 11.77 9.83 -3.74
C SER A 18 11.58 9.52 -2.25
N ALA A 19 11.19 10.52 -1.44
CA ALA A 19 10.93 10.31 -0.02
C ALA A 19 9.73 9.42 0.27
N LEU A 20 8.65 9.53 -0.54
CA LEU A 20 7.46 8.70 -0.41
C LEU A 20 7.68 7.26 -0.89
N SER A 21 8.55 7.07 -1.88
CA SER A 21 8.90 5.74 -2.39
C SER A 21 9.93 5.01 -1.52
N GLU A 22 10.62 5.71 -0.61
CA GLU A 22 11.67 5.17 0.25
C GLU A 22 11.10 4.65 1.59
N PRO A 23 11.05 3.32 1.81
CA PRO A 23 10.42 2.74 3.00
C PRO A 23 11.11 3.10 4.32
N SER A 24 12.37 3.53 4.28
CA SER A 24 13.10 4.01 5.45
C SER A 24 12.76 5.43 5.87
N MET A 25 12.20 6.23 4.95
CA MET A 25 11.77 7.61 5.22
C MET A 25 10.24 7.70 5.39
N PHE A 26 9.48 6.88 4.67
CA PHE A 26 8.02 6.90 4.69
C PHE A 26 7.44 5.48 4.84
N GLY A 27 6.51 5.31 5.77
CA GLY A 27 5.79 4.06 5.99
C GLY A 27 4.29 4.26 5.93
N CYS A 28 3.60 3.42 5.14
CA CYS A 28 2.15 3.41 5.03
C CYS A 28 1.59 2.09 5.55
N TYR A 29 0.54 2.14 6.36
CA TYR A 29 -0.10 0.95 6.93
C TYR A 29 -1.58 0.92 6.62
N LEU A 30 -2.08 -0.26 6.27
CA LEU A 30 -3.51 -0.49 6.08
C LEU A 30 -4.16 -0.80 7.42
N VAL A 31 -5.37 -0.32 7.63
CA VAL A 31 -6.18 -0.60 8.83
C VAL A 31 -7.56 -1.05 8.39
N MET A 32 -8.05 -2.16 8.95
CA MET A 32 -9.35 -2.72 8.61
C MET A 32 -9.96 -3.49 9.79
N ASP A 33 -11.26 -3.78 9.69
CA ASP A 33 -11.92 -4.76 10.56
C ASP A 33 -11.95 -6.13 9.84
N PRO A 34 -11.24 -7.16 10.35
CA PRO A 34 -11.22 -8.49 9.74
C PRO A 34 -12.61 -9.15 9.64
N ASN A 35 -13.53 -8.82 10.56
CA ASN A 35 -14.86 -9.41 10.58
C ASN A 35 -15.80 -8.83 9.51
N ILE A 36 -15.41 -7.71 8.89
CA ILE A 36 -16.24 -7.01 7.90
C ILE A 36 -15.61 -7.21 6.52
N PRO A 37 -16.18 -8.08 5.66
CA PRO A 37 -15.60 -8.39 4.35
C PRO A 37 -15.39 -7.15 3.46
N THR A 38 -16.30 -6.17 3.53
CA THR A 38 -16.17 -4.91 2.78
C THR A 38 -15.00 -4.06 3.27
N SER A 39 -14.68 -4.09 4.57
CA SER A 39 -13.50 -3.42 5.14
C SER A 39 -12.21 -4.05 4.62
N VAL A 40 -12.14 -5.38 4.63
CA VAL A 40 -11.01 -6.17 4.09
C VAL A 40 -10.82 -5.89 2.59
N ASN A 41 -11.89 -5.94 1.80
CA ASN A 41 -11.83 -5.69 0.36
C ASN A 41 -11.42 -4.24 0.05
N SER A 42 -11.88 -3.27 0.84
CA SER A 42 -11.47 -1.87 0.69
C SER A 42 -9.98 -1.69 0.98
N ALA A 43 -9.46 -2.32 2.03
CA ALA A 43 -8.04 -2.29 2.35
C ALA A 43 -7.18 -2.94 1.24
N LEU A 44 -7.64 -4.05 0.65
CA LEU A 44 -6.99 -4.65 -0.53
C LEU A 44 -6.98 -3.68 -1.71
N ARG A 45 -8.09 -2.99 -1.97
CA ARG A 45 -8.18 -1.98 -3.04
C ARG A 45 -7.18 -0.85 -2.80
N TYR A 46 -7.14 -0.32 -1.59
CA TYR A 46 -6.20 0.74 -1.22
C TYR A 46 -4.75 0.30 -1.30
N TRP A 47 -4.44 -0.97 -1.03
CA TRP A 47 -3.09 -1.50 -1.24
C TRP A 47 -2.66 -1.34 -2.70
N GLY A 48 -3.46 -1.81 -3.65
CA GLY A 48 -3.13 -1.69 -5.07
C GLY A 48 -3.09 -0.23 -5.54
N CYS A 49 -4.01 0.62 -5.09
CA CYS A 49 -3.98 2.06 -5.40
C CYS A 49 -2.70 2.74 -4.91
N THR A 50 -2.27 2.41 -3.69
CA THR A 50 -1.05 2.99 -3.08
C THR A 50 0.20 2.59 -3.86
N LEU A 51 0.28 1.32 -4.27
CA LEU A 51 1.37 0.82 -5.12
C LEU A 51 1.40 1.51 -6.49
N GLN A 52 0.23 1.73 -7.11
CA GLN A 52 0.13 2.45 -8.39
C GLN A 52 0.53 3.92 -8.27
N ALA A 53 0.31 4.54 -7.11
CA ALA A 53 0.77 5.89 -6.82
C ALA A 53 2.29 5.98 -6.53
N GLY A 54 3.02 4.86 -6.61
CA GLY A 54 4.47 4.82 -6.39
C GLY A 54 4.88 4.72 -4.91
N VAL A 55 3.94 4.41 -4.02
CA VAL A 55 4.15 4.34 -2.57
C VAL A 55 4.10 2.89 -2.10
N GLN A 56 5.01 2.52 -1.20
CA GLN A 56 5.01 1.18 -0.62
C GLN A 56 4.14 1.12 0.64
N VAL A 57 3.36 0.04 0.76
CA VAL A 57 2.64 -0.29 1.99
C VAL A 57 3.53 -1.16 2.85
N SER A 58 3.85 -0.72 4.07
CA SER A 58 4.76 -1.38 5.01
C SER A 58 4.11 -2.54 5.77
N GLY A 59 2.79 -2.57 5.88
CA GLY A 59 2.05 -3.65 6.54
C GLY A 59 0.55 -3.40 6.61
N ALA A 60 -0.17 -4.38 7.11
CA ALA A 60 -1.62 -4.31 7.34
C ALA A 60 -1.94 -4.60 8.80
N THR A 61 -3.00 -3.97 9.30
CA THR A 61 -3.46 -4.15 10.67
C THR A 61 -4.96 -4.42 10.72
N GLY A 62 -5.35 -5.39 11.54
CA GLY A 62 -6.74 -5.71 11.84
C GLY A 62 -7.15 -5.15 13.19
N ILE A 63 -8.33 -4.56 13.29
CA ILE A 63 -8.91 -4.13 14.57
C ILE A 63 -9.42 -5.36 15.31
N CYS A 64 -8.88 -5.61 16.49
CA CYS A 64 -9.29 -6.67 17.39
C CYS A 64 -10.54 -6.22 18.16
N SER A 65 -11.71 -6.75 17.74
CA SER A 65 -12.98 -6.60 18.45
C SER A 65 -13.26 -7.84 19.32
N SER A 66 -14.17 -7.71 20.28
CA SER A 66 -14.53 -8.77 21.23
C SER A 66 -15.13 -10.03 20.58
N HIS A 67 -15.51 -9.96 19.30
CA HIS A 67 -16.10 -11.05 18.53
C HIS A 67 -15.26 -11.40 17.29
N LEU A 68 -13.94 -11.27 17.37
CA LEU A 68 -13.04 -11.64 16.27
C LEU A 68 -13.24 -13.10 15.87
N ASN A 69 -13.65 -13.34 14.63
CA ASN A 69 -13.72 -14.68 14.06
C ASN A 69 -12.33 -15.11 13.58
N GLU A 70 -11.85 -16.26 14.05
CA GLU A 70 -10.54 -16.80 13.69
C GLU A 70 -10.44 -17.12 12.18
N GLU A 71 -11.53 -17.59 11.57
CA GLU A 71 -11.57 -17.82 10.12
C GLU A 71 -11.42 -16.51 9.33
N SER A 72 -12.10 -15.45 9.77
CA SER A 72 -12.01 -14.13 9.15
C SER A 72 -10.62 -13.52 9.32
N LEU A 73 -9.97 -13.72 10.47
CA LEU A 73 -8.60 -13.30 10.73
C LEU A 73 -7.60 -14.01 9.81
N GLU A 74 -7.67 -15.34 9.71
CA GLU A 74 -6.77 -16.12 8.85
C GLU A 74 -7.01 -15.82 7.37
N GLY A 75 -8.26 -15.60 6.97
CA GLY A 75 -8.61 -15.10 5.64
C GLY A 75 -7.95 -13.76 5.34
N ALA A 76 -8.01 -12.80 6.27
CA ALA A 76 -7.36 -11.51 6.13
C ALA A 76 -5.82 -11.66 6.04
N LYS A 77 -5.18 -12.39 6.95
CA LYS A 77 -3.72 -12.63 6.89
C LYS A 77 -3.28 -13.23 5.56
N LYS A 78 -4.04 -14.19 5.03
CA LYS A 78 -3.78 -14.81 3.73
C LYS A 78 -3.92 -13.81 2.58
N ASN A 79 -4.96 -12.97 2.60
CA ASN A 79 -5.21 -11.97 1.56
C ASN A 79 -4.12 -10.91 1.48
N PHE A 80 -3.53 -10.53 2.62
CA PHE A 80 -2.47 -9.52 2.65
C PHE A 80 -1.06 -10.10 2.52
N SER A 81 -0.89 -11.42 2.50
CA SER A 81 0.42 -12.04 2.25
C SER A 81 1.00 -11.54 0.91
N PRO A 82 2.28 -11.10 0.87
CA PRO A 82 3.33 -11.28 1.87
C PRO A 82 3.50 -10.13 2.89
N LEU A 83 2.56 -9.17 2.97
CA LEU A 83 2.66 -8.07 3.94
C LEU A 83 2.68 -8.58 5.38
N PRO A 84 3.48 -7.95 6.25
CA PRO A 84 3.35 -8.11 7.69
C PRO A 84 1.92 -7.76 8.12
N PHE A 85 1.32 -8.62 8.94
CA PHE A 85 -0.02 -8.43 9.47
C PHE A 85 0.03 -8.47 11.00
N ALA A 86 -0.62 -7.50 11.64
CA ALA A 86 -0.80 -7.50 13.10
C ALA A 86 -2.22 -7.12 13.50
N LEU A 87 -2.60 -7.47 14.72
CA LEU A 87 -3.83 -6.98 15.32
C LEU A 87 -3.55 -5.74 16.19
N ILE A 88 -4.48 -4.79 16.19
CA ILE A 88 -4.48 -3.63 17.08
C ILE A 88 -5.75 -3.64 17.94
N PRO A 89 -5.68 -3.24 19.22
CA PRO A 89 -6.86 -3.26 20.08
C PRO A 89 -7.90 -2.23 19.62
N HIS A 90 -9.19 -2.57 19.69
CA HIS A 90 -10.26 -1.60 19.49
C HIS A 90 -10.28 -0.57 20.63
N LEU A 91 -10.12 0.72 20.29
CA LEU A 91 -10.19 1.83 21.24
C LEU A 91 -11.53 2.55 21.08
N SER A 92 -12.42 2.41 22.06
CA SER A 92 -13.67 3.19 22.07
C SER A 92 -13.38 4.65 22.39
N ILE A 93 -13.58 5.53 21.42
CA ILE A 93 -13.48 6.99 21.61
C ILE A 93 -14.65 7.43 22.51
N GLY A 94 -14.37 8.05 23.66
CA GLY A 94 -15.40 8.61 24.56
C GLY A 94 -15.37 8.13 26.01
N TYR A 95 -14.57 7.10 26.33
CA TYR A 95 -14.26 6.71 27.71
C TYR A 95 -12.74 6.68 27.89
N PRO A 96 -12.18 7.11 29.04
CA PRO A 96 -10.77 6.89 29.31
C PRO A 96 -10.54 5.38 29.17
N PRO A 97 -9.67 4.94 28.25
CA PRO A 97 -9.50 3.52 28.03
C PRO A 97 -8.99 2.93 29.35
N GLU A 98 -9.76 2.01 29.91
CA GLU A 98 -9.35 1.28 31.09
C GLU A 98 -7.99 0.66 30.76
N ARG A 99 -6.92 1.12 31.42
CA ARG A 99 -5.53 0.80 31.04
C ARG A 99 -5.26 -0.72 30.96
N ASN A 100 -6.13 -1.51 31.58
CA ASN A 100 -6.14 -2.97 31.57
C ASN A 100 -6.78 -3.58 30.31
N SER A 101 -7.70 -2.90 29.60
CA SER A 101 -8.26 -3.38 28.31
C SER A 101 -7.29 -3.16 27.14
N ILE A 102 -6.38 -2.19 27.26
CA ILE A 102 -5.22 -2.01 26.37
C ILE A 102 -4.17 -3.14 26.57
N MET A 103 -4.34 -4.00 27.58
CA MET A 103 -3.36 -4.98 28.04
C MET A 103 -3.56 -6.40 27.47
N LEU A 104 -4.13 -6.55 26.27
CA LEU A 104 -3.94 -7.77 25.48
C LEU A 104 -2.46 -7.85 25.07
N ASN A 105 -1.62 -8.41 25.94
CA ASN A 105 -0.18 -8.48 25.76
C ASN A 105 0.23 -9.07 24.41
N ALA A 106 -0.54 -10.03 23.88
CA ALA A 106 -0.35 -10.61 22.55
C ALA A 106 -0.58 -9.59 21.43
N VAL A 107 -1.73 -8.91 21.41
CA VAL A 107 -2.06 -7.86 20.42
C VAL A 107 -1.05 -6.71 20.49
N ARG A 108 -0.66 -6.32 21.71
CA ARG A 108 0.37 -5.30 21.91
C ARG A 108 1.74 -5.74 21.39
N GLN A 109 2.08 -7.01 21.54
CA GLN A 109 3.34 -7.55 21.05
C GLN A 109 3.34 -7.65 19.53
N ASP A 110 2.25 -8.11 18.91
CA ASP A 110 2.08 -8.18 17.45
C ASP A 110 2.14 -6.79 16.80
N ALA A 111 1.46 -5.80 17.39
CA ALA A 111 1.55 -4.42 16.91
C ALA A 111 2.98 -3.88 17.05
N LYS A 112 3.61 -4.09 18.21
CA LYS A 112 5.00 -3.66 18.42
C LYS A 112 5.96 -4.32 17.46
N THR A 113 5.84 -5.61 17.18
CA THR A 113 6.74 -6.30 16.25
C THR A 113 6.57 -5.73 14.85
N LEU A 114 5.33 -5.50 14.39
CA LEU A 114 5.06 -4.89 13.08
C LEU A 114 5.62 -3.47 12.94
N PHE A 115 5.49 -2.62 13.97
CA PHE A 115 6.04 -1.25 13.95
C PHE A 115 7.52 -1.16 14.32
N SER A 116 8.12 -2.23 14.86
CA SER A 116 9.55 -2.29 15.19
C SER A 116 10.38 -2.99 14.11
N VAL A 117 9.75 -3.55 13.07
CA VAL A 117 10.48 -4.12 11.93
C VAL A 117 11.34 -3.01 11.32
N PRO A 118 12.68 -3.13 11.32
CA PRO A 118 13.54 -2.14 10.71
C PRO A 118 13.21 -2.01 9.23
N ALA A 119 13.25 -0.79 8.70
CA ALA A 119 12.98 -0.52 7.28
C ALA A 119 13.82 -1.39 6.31
N SER A 120 14.98 -1.89 6.77
CA SER A 120 15.82 -2.82 6.02
C SER A 120 15.18 -4.19 5.74
N HIS A 121 14.16 -4.62 6.49
CA HIS A 121 13.40 -5.85 6.23
C HIS A 121 12.18 -5.62 5.32
N ILE A 122 11.74 -4.37 5.15
CA ILE A 122 10.67 -4.00 4.21
C ILE A 122 11.15 -4.18 2.75
N ASN A 123 12.46 -4.15 2.51
CA ASN A 123 13.10 -4.51 1.23
C ASN A 123 12.87 -5.97 0.78
N ILE A 124 12.26 -6.83 1.61
CA ILE A 124 11.84 -8.19 1.22
C ILE A 124 10.49 -8.15 0.48
N MET A 125 9.79 -7.02 0.46
CA MET A 125 8.56 -6.87 -0.31
C MET A 125 8.86 -6.97 -1.80
N ALA A 126 8.05 -7.73 -2.54
CA ALA A 126 8.15 -7.77 -3.98
C ALA A 126 8.03 -6.34 -4.54
N PRO A 127 8.98 -5.86 -5.35
CA PRO A 127 8.93 -4.51 -5.86
C PRO A 127 7.64 -4.33 -6.68
N PRO A 128 6.96 -3.16 -6.58
CA PRO A 128 5.71 -2.91 -7.31
C PRO A 128 5.87 -3.14 -8.82
N VAL A 129 7.07 -2.88 -9.35
CA VAL A 129 7.46 -3.10 -10.72
C VAL A 129 8.79 -3.84 -10.77
N LYS A 130 8.87 -4.93 -11.53
CA LYS A 130 10.10 -5.68 -11.78
C LYS A 130 10.40 -5.72 -13.28
N PHE A 131 11.59 -5.27 -13.64
CA PHE A 131 12.09 -5.35 -15.01
C PHE A 131 12.98 -6.59 -15.16
N ASP A 132 12.65 -7.45 -16.13
CA ASP A 132 13.49 -8.58 -16.52
C ASP A 132 14.02 -8.32 -17.92
N THR A 133 15.25 -7.80 -18.00
CA THR A 133 15.90 -7.45 -19.28
C THR A 133 16.22 -8.68 -20.13
N ALA A 134 16.55 -9.82 -19.49
CA ALA A 134 16.87 -11.05 -20.21
C ALA A 134 15.63 -11.60 -20.94
N LYS A 135 14.46 -11.49 -20.31
CA LYS A 135 13.18 -11.88 -20.90
C LYS A 135 12.46 -10.76 -21.63
N LYS A 136 12.99 -9.53 -21.60
CA LYS A 136 12.36 -8.31 -22.13
C LYS A 136 10.92 -8.14 -21.62
N SER A 137 10.71 -8.42 -20.33
CA SER A 137 9.37 -8.39 -19.71
C SER A 137 9.34 -7.48 -18.49
N ILE A 138 8.17 -6.89 -18.24
CA ILE A 138 7.89 -6.10 -17.04
C ILE A 138 6.81 -6.84 -16.25
N THR A 139 7.04 -7.06 -14.96
CA THR A 139 6.05 -7.62 -14.03
C THR A 139 5.56 -6.54 -13.11
N LEU A 140 4.24 -6.38 -13.03
CA LEU A 140 3.58 -5.42 -12.14
C LEU A 140 2.85 -6.18 -11.05
N PHE A 141 3.04 -5.76 -9.80
CA PHE A 141 2.30 -6.29 -8.66
C PHE A 141 1.13 -5.35 -8.34
N ILE A 142 -0.10 -5.80 -8.62
CA ILE A 142 -1.33 -5.00 -8.49
C ILE A 142 -2.36 -5.81 -7.66
N PRO A 143 -2.24 -5.82 -6.33
CA PRO A 143 -3.18 -6.52 -5.44
C PRO A 143 -4.52 -5.78 -5.34
N GLY A 144 -5.61 -6.50 -5.06
CA GLY A 144 -6.94 -5.90 -4.83
C GLY A 144 -7.70 -5.50 -6.11
N PHE A 145 -7.26 -5.99 -7.26
CA PHE A 145 -7.90 -5.76 -8.55
C PHE A 145 -8.12 -7.07 -9.30
N ASP A 146 -9.30 -7.19 -9.89
CA ASP A 146 -9.59 -8.26 -10.84
C ASP A 146 -8.95 -7.95 -12.20
N LYS A 147 -8.61 -9.01 -12.94
CA LYS A 147 -7.95 -8.88 -14.25
C LYS A 147 -8.76 -8.04 -15.25
N SER A 148 -10.10 -8.06 -15.15
CA SER A 148 -11.00 -7.28 -16.00
C SER A 148 -10.96 -5.77 -15.72
N GLU A 149 -10.54 -5.37 -14.53
CA GLU A 149 -10.48 -3.96 -14.11
C GLU A 149 -9.19 -3.28 -14.55
N ILE A 150 -8.15 -4.06 -14.84
CA ILE A 150 -6.82 -3.56 -15.23
C ILE A 150 -6.79 -3.37 -16.75
N LYS A 151 -6.70 -2.12 -17.19
CA LYS A 151 -6.55 -1.78 -18.61
C LYS A 151 -5.13 -1.27 -18.88
N LEU A 152 -4.50 -1.87 -19.87
CA LEU A 152 -3.16 -1.51 -20.33
C LEU A 152 -3.26 -0.74 -21.64
N TYR A 153 -2.74 0.48 -21.65
CA TYR A 153 -2.67 1.30 -22.86
C TYR A 153 -1.23 1.74 -23.11
N GLN A 154 -0.83 1.67 -24.38
CA GLN A 154 0.43 2.24 -24.85
C GLN A 154 0.13 3.51 -25.64
N VAL A 155 0.57 4.65 -25.12
CA VAL A 155 0.52 5.91 -25.86
C VAL A 155 1.94 6.20 -26.34
N CYS A 156 2.11 6.31 -27.65
CA CYS A 156 3.38 6.72 -28.24
C CYS A 156 3.50 8.25 -28.11
N PRO A 157 4.52 8.79 -27.42
CA PRO A 157 4.74 10.23 -27.39
C PRO A 157 5.07 10.76 -28.79
N ILE A 158 4.82 12.04 -29.01
CA ILE A 158 5.15 12.71 -30.28
C ILE A 158 6.68 12.60 -30.49
N PRO A 159 7.15 12.04 -31.62
CA PRO A 159 8.55 11.68 -31.83
C PRO A 159 9.54 12.86 -31.79
N SER A 160 9.08 14.10 -31.83
CA SER A 160 9.92 15.30 -31.77
C SER A 160 10.41 15.68 -30.37
N ILE A 161 9.88 15.09 -29.30
CA ILE A 161 10.19 15.50 -27.91
C ILE A 161 10.88 14.38 -27.12
N PHE A 162 10.46 13.11 -27.28
CA PHE A 162 11.09 11.96 -26.62
C PHE A 162 11.08 10.72 -27.53
N PRO A 163 12.07 10.55 -28.42
CA PRO A 163 12.02 9.53 -29.48
C PRO A 163 12.08 8.07 -28.99
N ASN A 164 12.37 7.82 -27.70
CA ASN A 164 12.55 6.49 -27.13
C ASN A 164 11.77 6.23 -25.83
N VAL A 165 10.82 7.09 -25.47
CA VAL A 165 10.01 6.90 -24.25
C VAL A 165 8.67 6.28 -24.62
N PHE A 166 8.35 5.12 -24.07
CA PHE A 166 6.99 4.57 -24.12
C PHE A 166 6.33 4.81 -22.78
N ILE A 167 5.22 5.54 -22.75
CA ILE A 167 4.43 5.73 -21.54
C ILE A 167 3.33 4.68 -21.53
N ILE A 168 3.38 3.79 -20.55
CA ILE A 168 2.34 2.80 -20.29
C ILE A 168 1.39 3.40 -19.25
N PHE A 169 0.13 3.63 -19.63
CA PHE A 169 -0.91 4.03 -18.70
C PHE A 169 -1.67 2.79 -18.24
N LEU A 170 -1.75 2.62 -16.91
CA LEU A 170 -2.69 1.72 -16.27
C LEU A 170 -3.91 2.55 -15.89
N LYS A 171 -5.04 2.31 -16.55
CA LYS A 171 -6.31 2.94 -16.17
C LYS A 171 -7.21 1.88 -15.55
N LEU A 172 -7.64 2.11 -14.33
CA LEU A 172 -8.67 1.32 -13.68
C LEU A 172 -10.05 1.80 -14.16
N SER A 173 -10.97 0.88 -14.43
CA SER A 173 -12.36 1.27 -14.70
C SER A 173 -12.96 1.97 -13.48
N GLU A 174 -13.73 3.02 -13.76
CA GLU A 174 -14.46 3.93 -12.85
C GLU A 174 -14.58 3.49 -11.39
N PHE A 175 -14.06 4.33 -10.49
CA PHE A 175 -14.40 4.29 -9.07
C PHE A 175 -15.79 4.89 -8.89
N ASP A 176 -16.82 4.06 -8.78
CA ASP A 176 -18.04 4.47 -8.08
C ASP A 176 -17.73 4.46 -6.59
N LEU A 177 -17.25 5.60 -6.09
CA LEU A 177 -17.15 5.87 -4.66
C LEU A 177 -18.57 6.03 -4.14
N LEU A 178 -19.19 4.93 -3.70
CA LEU A 178 -20.45 4.99 -2.95
C LEU A 178 -20.12 5.57 -1.57
N VAL A 179 -20.31 6.89 -1.45
CA VAL A 179 -20.34 7.63 -0.17
C VAL A 179 -21.61 7.25 0.59
#